data_AF-A0A2M8W047-F1
#
_entry.id   AF-A0A2M8W047-F1
#
_cell.length_a   1.000
_cell.length_b   1.000
_cell.length_c   1.000
_cell.angle_alpha   90.00
_cell.angle_beta   90.00
_cell.angle_gamma   90.00
#
_symmetry.space_group_name_H-M   'P 1'
#
loop_
_entity.id
_entity.type
_entity.pdbx_description
1 polymer ?
#
loop_
_entity_poly.entity_id
_entity_poly.type
_entity_poly.pdbx_seq_one_letter_code
_entity_poly.pdbx_strand_id
1 'polypeptide(L)' 'MKRIIPLFAILILAGCATEGTYPISGEECGPDDPVLTLDAADCTVLPL' A
#
# COMPACT_ATOMS: atom_id res chain seq x y z
N MET A 1 23.29 -2.34 21.37
CA MET A 1 22.44 -1.18 21.04
C MET A 1 22.42 -0.80 19.55
N LYS A 2 23.49 -0.99 18.75
CA LYS A 2 23.51 -0.65 17.31
C LYS A 2 22.68 -1.56 16.36
N ARG A 3 22.19 -2.72 16.83
CA ARG A 3 21.48 -3.70 15.97
C ARG A 3 19.95 -3.59 15.99
N ILE A 4 19.40 -2.64 16.74
CA ILE A 4 17.95 -2.48 16.94
C ILE A 4 17.35 -1.55 15.86
N ILE A 5 18.17 -0.65 15.30
CA ILE A 5 17.77 0.35 14.29
C ILE A 5 17.23 -0.28 12.99
N PRO A 6 17.86 -1.31 12.37
CA PRO A 6 17.34 -1.84 11.10
C PRO A 6 16.02 -2.61 11.25
N LEU A 7 15.75 -3.19 12.44
CA LEU A 7 14.52 -3.94 12.69
C LEU A 7 13.30 -3.02 12.75
N PHE A 8 13.49 -1.79 13.24
CA PHE A 8 12.42 -0.81 13.33
C PHE A 8 12.00 -0.29 11.95
N ALA A 9 12.94 -0.18 10.99
CA ALA A 9 12.65 0.31 9.64
C ALA A 9 11.69 -0.59 8.85
N ILE A 10 11.74 -1.91 9.07
CA ILE A 10 10.88 -2.89 8.38
C ILE A 10 9.42 -2.76 8.83
N LEU A 11 9.20 -2.40 10.10
CA LEU A 11 7.84 -2.26 10.67
C LEU A 11 7.09 -1.05 10.11
N ILE A 12 7.80 0.00 9.68
CA ILE A 12 7.20 1.22 9.11
C ILE A 12 6.73 0.97 7.66
N LEU A 13 7.33 0.00 6.96
CA LEU A 13 6.99 -0.36 5.59
C LEU A 13 5.78 -1.31 5.49
N ALA A 14 5.27 -1.81 6.63
CA ALA A 14 4.15 -2.76 6.68
C ALA A 14 2.76 -2.08 6.72
N GLY A 15 2.67 -0.79 6.39
CA GLY A 15 1.39 -0.09 6.27
C GLY A 15 0.64 -0.53 5.01
N CYS A 16 -0.06 -1.66 5.07
CA CYS A 16 -0.94 -2.10 4.00
C CYS A 16 -2.13 -1.13 3.87
N ALA A 17 -2.55 -0.87 2.63
CA ALA A 17 -3.81 -0.18 2.38
C ALA A 17 -4.98 -1.04 2.89
N THR A 18 -5.95 -0.39 3.54
CA THR A 18 -7.20 -1.04 3.95
C THR A 18 -8.06 -1.32 2.72
N GLU A 19 -8.52 -2.55 2.55
CA GLU A 19 -9.40 -2.93 1.45
C GLU A 19 -10.71 -2.13 1.46
N GLY A 20 -11.24 -1.80 0.28
CA GLY A 20 -12.53 -1.13 0.12
C GLY A 20 -12.53 0.38 0.38
N THR A 21 -11.37 0.99 0.66
CA THR A 21 -11.23 2.45 0.79
C THR A 21 -10.02 2.95 0.00
N TYR A 22 -10.09 4.19 -0.52
CA TYR A 22 -8.94 4.77 -1.21
C TYR A 22 -7.81 5.07 -0.21
N PRO A 23 -6.56 4.66 -0.51
CA PRO A 23 -5.45 4.74 0.45
C PRO A 23 -5.01 6.18 0.79
N ILE A 24 -5.40 7.18 -0.01
CA ILE A 24 -5.02 8.59 0.19
C ILE A 24 -6.12 9.40 0.87
N SER A 25 -7.38 9.29 0.41
CA SER A 25 -8.51 10.08 0.97
C SER A 25 -9.27 9.35 2.07
N GLY A 26 -9.22 8.01 2.11
CA GLY A 26 -10.00 7.18 3.04
C GLY A 26 -11.49 7.06 2.70
N GLU A 27 -11.93 7.59 1.55
CA GLU A 27 -13.31 7.45 1.08
C GLU A 27 -13.60 5.98 0.70
N GLU A 28 -14.85 5.55 0.85
CA GLU A 28 -15.30 4.22 0.42
C GLU A 28 -15.23 4.09 -1.11
N CYS A 29 -14.78 2.94 -1.59
CA CYS A 29 -14.81 2.61 -3.01
C CYS A 29 -16.27 2.45 -3.49
N GLY A 30 -16.54 2.85 -4.73
CA GLY A 30 -17.80 2.51 -5.39
C GLY A 30 -17.95 0.99 -5.61
N PRO A 31 -19.19 0.49 -5.77
CA PRO A 31 -19.44 -0.95 -5.89
C PRO A 31 -18.82 -1.60 -7.15
N ASP A 32 -18.62 -0.83 -8.21
CA ASP A 32 -18.02 -1.27 -9.48
C ASP A 32 -16.70 -0.53 -9.76
N ASP A 33 -16.03 -0.02 -8.72
CA ASP A 33 -14.79 0.72 -8.90
C ASP A 33 -13.65 -0.21 -9.37
N PRO A 34 -12.91 0.14 -10.45
CA PRO A 34 -11.80 -0.67 -10.94
C PRO A 34 -10.69 -0.90 -9.90
N VAL A 35 -10.57 -0.04 -8.88
CA VAL A 35 -9.63 -0.21 -7.78
C VAL A 35 -9.91 -1.49 -6.97
N LEU A 36 -11.15 -1.99 -6.95
CA LEU A 36 -11.50 -3.22 -6.23
C LEU A 36 -10.78 -4.46 -6.74
N THR A 37 -10.33 -4.45 -8.00
CA THR A 37 -9.60 -5.55 -8.63
C THR A 37 -8.15 -5.18 -8.95
N LEU A 38 -7.67 -4.01 -8.49
CA LEU A 38 -6.35 -3.51 -8.79
C LEU A 38 -5.36 -3.98 -7.72
N ASP A 39 -4.35 -4.74 -8.13
CA ASP A 39 -3.28 -5.20 -7.24
C ASP A 39 -2.04 -4.30 -7.34
N ALA A 40 -1.26 -4.22 -6.27
CA ALA A 40 -0.01 -3.45 -6.27
C ALA A 40 0.99 -3.95 -7.33
N ALA A 41 0.97 -5.25 -7.68
CA ALA A 41 1.81 -5.82 -8.73
C ALA A 41 1.42 -5.36 -10.14
N ASP A 42 0.19 -4.87 -10.35
CA ASP A 42 -0.24 -4.28 -11.62
C ASP A 42 0.45 -2.93 -11.87
N CYS A 43 0.94 -2.28 -10.80
CA CYS A 43 1.65 -1.01 -10.88
C CYS A 43 3.15 -1.24 -11.12
N THR A 44 3.54 -1.45 -12.38
CA THR A 44 4.96 -1.48 -12.76
C THR A 44 5.43 -0.12 -13.25
N VAL A 45 6.41 0.46 -12.56
CA VAL A 45 7.15 1.62 -13.07
C VAL A 45 8.14 1.12 -14.11
N LEU A 46 7.91 1.42 -15.38
CA LEU A 46 8.85 1.05 -16.45
C LEU A 46 10.19 1.79 -16.23
N PRO A 47 11.34 1.14 -16.48
CA PRO A 47 12.63 1.83 -16.47
C PRO A 47 12.64 2.92 -17.56
N LEU A 48 13.10 4.12 -17.19
CA LEU A 48 13.32 5.24 -18.12
C LEU A 48 14.51 4.99 -19.05
#